data_AF-A0A1V4S3X7-F1
#
_entry.id   AF-A0A1V4S3X7-F1
#
_cell.length_a   1.000
_cell.length_b   1.000
_cell.length_c   1.000
_cell.angle_alpha   90.00
_cell.angle_beta   90.00
_cell.angle_gamma   90.00
#
_symmetry.space_group_name_H-M   'P 1'
#
loop_
_entity.id
_entity.type
_entity.pdbx_description
1 polymer ?
#
loop_
_entity_poly.entity_id
_entity_poly.type
_entity_poly.pdbx_seq_one_letter_code
_entity_poly.pdbx_strand_id
1 'polypeptide(L)'
;MSCILDIDLDYFNLIENPEKRLRELLDWGNRRIAFIVEKQHKTFSRWEYRVKRGTLTPPSHILHVDEHHDMMDQKRNTNIANFMYHAMRTWKSSRVHWMVHHQIDSPEMWLGDDVRELFSQRFTVGSNCPHGWPKPDIVSEFTSRNFVSNKLLQRLLETAKEFMTTKQRTEMEKLKCRTSRSG
;
A
#
# COMPACT_ATOMS: atom_id res chain seq x y z
N MET A 1 4.40 -15.42 11.38
CA MET A 1 4.92 -14.36 10.48
C MET A 1 3.75 -13.86 9.66
N SER A 2 3.67 -12.57 9.39
CA SER A 2 2.55 -12.02 8.61
C SER A 2 2.97 -11.50 7.24
N CYS A 3 1.98 -11.30 6.39
CA CYS A 3 2.10 -10.67 5.08
C CYS A 3 1.14 -9.49 4.94
N ILE A 4 1.63 -8.39 4.37
CA ILE A 4 0.86 -7.17 4.10
C ILE A 4 0.71 -7.03 2.59
N LEU A 5 -0.49 -6.68 2.13
CA LEU A 5 -0.72 -6.12 0.80
C LEU A 5 -1.12 -4.66 1.00
N ASP A 6 -0.24 -3.74 0.60
CA ASP A 6 -0.49 -2.30 0.61
C ASP A 6 -0.77 -1.83 -0.82
N ILE A 7 -1.86 -1.09 -0.98
CA ILE A 7 -2.32 -0.65 -2.30
C ILE A 7 -2.48 0.86 -2.30
N ASP A 8 -1.65 1.55 -3.08
CA ASP A 8 -1.91 2.92 -3.47
C ASP A 8 -2.90 2.94 -4.65
N LEU A 9 -4.08 3.54 -4.45
CA LEU A 9 -5.04 3.69 -5.54
C LEU A 9 -4.58 4.71 -6.59
N ASP A 10 -3.65 5.60 -6.27
CA ASP A 10 -3.14 6.60 -7.21
C ASP A 10 -2.36 5.96 -8.35
N TYR A 11 -1.68 4.84 -8.05
CA TYR A 11 -0.97 4.03 -9.04
C TYR A 11 -1.84 3.61 -10.23
N PHE A 12 -3.14 3.40 -10.00
CA PHE A 12 -4.07 2.94 -11.03
C PHE A 12 -4.38 4.00 -12.09
N ASN A 13 -3.94 5.25 -11.92
CA ASN A 13 -3.98 6.24 -12.99
C ASN A 13 -3.09 5.85 -14.18
N LEU A 14 -2.10 4.98 -13.94
CA LEU A 14 -1.09 4.56 -14.92
C LEU A 14 -1.35 3.16 -15.50
N ILE A 15 -2.42 2.51 -15.05
CA ILE A 15 -2.72 1.11 -15.38
C ILE A 15 -3.84 1.02 -16.41
N GLU A 16 -3.63 0.20 -17.44
CA GLU A 16 -4.71 -0.19 -18.33
C GLU A 16 -5.72 -1.10 -17.61
N ASN A 17 -7.01 -0.80 -17.78
CA ASN A 17 -8.11 -1.52 -17.11
C ASN A 17 -7.96 -1.56 -15.57
N PRO A 18 -7.92 -0.40 -14.91
CA PRO A 18 -7.52 -0.29 -13.51
C PRO A 18 -8.44 -1.06 -12.54
N GLU A 19 -9.75 -1.13 -12.80
CA GLU A 19 -10.66 -1.92 -11.96
C GLU A 19 -10.42 -3.42 -12.06
N LYS A 20 -10.11 -3.92 -13.26
CA LYS A 20 -9.78 -5.33 -13.46
C LYS A 20 -8.53 -5.67 -12.66
N ARG A 21 -7.50 -4.83 -12.76
CA ARG A 21 -6.25 -5.03 -12.03
C ARG A 21 -6.45 -4.99 -10.51
N LEU A 22 -7.24 -4.04 -10.00
CA LEU A 22 -7.54 -3.94 -8.57
C LEU A 22 -8.28 -5.19 -8.08
N ARG A 23 -9.28 -5.65 -8.84
CA ARG A 23 -10.01 -6.88 -8.55
C ARG A 23 -9.10 -8.10 -8.50
N GLU A 24 -8.22 -8.26 -9.48
CA GLU A 24 -7.24 -9.37 -9.50
C GLU A 24 -6.35 -9.39 -8.25
N LEU A 25 -5.87 -8.22 -7.80
CA LEU A 25 -5.07 -8.10 -6.59
C LEU A 25 -5.86 -8.47 -5.33
N LEU A 26 -7.09 -7.97 -5.21
CA LEU A 26 -7.96 -8.24 -4.07
C LEU A 26 -8.44 -9.70 -4.02
N ASP A 27 -8.79 -10.27 -5.17
CA ASP A 27 -9.14 -11.69 -5.32
C ASP A 27 -7.94 -12.58 -5.01
N TRP A 28 -6.75 -12.24 -5.52
CA TRP A 28 -5.53 -12.94 -5.17
C TRP A 28 -5.28 -12.84 -3.66
N GLY A 29 -5.45 -11.66 -3.06
CA GLY A 29 -5.25 -11.45 -1.63
C GLY A 29 -6.21 -12.29 -0.77
N ASN A 30 -7.41 -12.57 -1.27
CA ASN A 30 -8.46 -13.33 -0.60
C ASN A 30 -8.68 -12.88 0.86
N ARG A 31 -8.65 -11.55 1.06
CA ARG A 31 -8.83 -10.90 2.35
C ARG A 31 -9.65 -9.63 2.19
N ARG A 32 -10.39 -9.31 3.24
CA ARG A 32 -11.08 -8.03 3.33
C ARG A 32 -10.07 -6.91 3.55
N ILE A 33 -10.38 -5.75 2.96
CA ILE A 33 -9.65 -4.51 3.21
C ILE A 33 -9.78 -4.16 4.69
N ALA A 34 -8.66 -4.08 5.38
CA ALA A 34 -8.63 -3.89 6.82
C ALA A 34 -8.88 -2.44 7.23
N PHE A 35 -8.41 -1.51 6.41
CA PHE A 35 -8.63 -0.07 6.56
C PHE A 35 -8.25 0.65 5.26
N ILE A 36 -8.85 1.82 5.08
CA ILE A 36 -8.53 2.77 4.01
C ILE A 36 -8.05 4.06 4.68
N VAL A 37 -6.96 4.64 4.20
CA VAL A 37 -6.41 5.89 4.75
C VAL A 37 -6.34 6.99 3.69
N GLU A 38 -6.48 8.25 4.11
CA GLU A 38 -6.35 9.42 3.24
C GLU A 38 -4.90 9.91 3.07
N LYS A 39 -3.94 9.31 3.78
CA LYS A 39 -2.51 9.63 3.69
C LYS A 39 -1.72 8.35 3.82
N GLN A 40 -0.84 8.08 2.85
CA GLN A 40 -0.15 6.80 2.72
C GLN A 40 0.67 6.44 3.96
N HIS A 41 1.49 7.35 4.49
CA HIS A 41 2.26 7.09 5.71
C HIS A 41 1.41 6.70 6.95
N LYS A 42 0.09 6.93 6.94
CA LYS A 42 -0.79 6.43 8.01
C LYS A 42 -1.00 4.91 7.92
N THR A 43 -0.77 4.25 6.78
CA THR A 43 -0.80 2.78 6.67
C THR A 43 0.23 2.16 7.62
N PHE A 44 1.47 2.67 7.60
CA PHE A 44 2.54 2.22 8.49
C PHE A 44 2.15 2.32 9.97
N SER A 45 1.66 3.47 10.43
CA SER A 45 1.22 3.63 11.82
C SER A 45 0.09 2.66 12.20
N ARG A 46 -0.79 2.31 11.27
CA ARG A 46 -1.86 1.31 11.51
C ARG A 46 -1.31 -0.10 11.58
N TRP A 47 -0.31 -0.45 10.77
CA TRP A 47 0.38 -1.73 10.86
C TRP A 47 1.11 -1.86 12.20
N GLU A 48 1.91 -0.87 12.59
CA GLU A 48 2.60 -0.84 13.89
C GLU A 48 1.64 -0.98 15.06
N TYR A 49 0.51 -0.27 15.01
CA TYR A 49 -0.52 -0.38 16.03
C TYR A 49 -1.05 -1.82 16.15
N ARG A 50 -1.30 -2.51 15.04
CA ARG A 50 -1.76 -3.90 15.05
C ARG A 50 -0.70 -4.86 15.57
N VAL A 51 0.56 -4.65 15.20
CA VAL A 51 1.70 -5.42 15.74
C VAL A 51 1.81 -5.24 17.25
N LYS A 52 1.77 -4.00 17.73
CA LYS A 52 1.82 -3.68 19.17
C LYS A 52 0.64 -4.28 19.95
N ARG A 53 -0.54 -4.36 19.33
CA ARG A 53 -1.74 -4.96 19.92
C ARG A 53 -1.79 -6.49 19.83
N GLY A 54 -0.82 -7.12 19.17
CA GLY A 54 -0.80 -8.56 18.95
C GLY A 54 -1.84 -9.07 17.96
N THR A 55 -2.50 -8.17 17.21
CA THR A 55 -3.50 -8.54 16.19
C THR A 55 -2.88 -8.76 14.81
N LEU A 56 -1.58 -8.50 14.67
CA LEU A 56 -0.75 -8.83 13.52
C LEU A 56 0.63 -9.25 14.06
N THR A 57 1.22 -10.33 13.57
CA THR A 57 2.63 -10.61 13.90
C THR A 57 3.54 -9.67 13.09
N PRO A 58 4.78 -9.37 13.52
CA PRO A 58 5.70 -8.58 12.70
C PRO A 58 5.76 -9.15 11.26
N PRO A 59 5.58 -8.32 10.23
CA PRO A 59 5.54 -8.79 8.87
C PRO A 59 6.89 -9.32 8.42
N SER A 60 6.78 -10.42 7.70
CA SER A 60 7.88 -11.04 6.95
C SER A 60 7.89 -10.59 5.50
N HIS A 61 6.73 -10.16 4.99
CA HIS A 61 6.51 -9.81 3.60
C HIS A 61 5.56 -8.61 3.52
N ILE A 62 5.88 -7.67 2.64
CA ILE A 62 5.03 -6.55 2.28
C ILE A 62 5.00 -6.50 0.76
N LEU A 63 3.81 -6.61 0.17
CA LEU A 63 3.57 -6.34 -1.23
C LEU A 63 3.10 -4.90 -1.32
N HIS A 64 3.83 -4.05 -2.01
CA HIS A 64 3.55 -2.62 -2.12
C HIS A 64 3.19 -2.26 -3.55
N VAL A 65 1.93 -1.92 -3.81
CA VAL A 65 1.42 -1.54 -5.13
C VAL A 65 1.44 -0.02 -5.23
N ASP A 66 2.52 0.51 -5.80
CA ASP A 66 2.78 1.95 -5.96
C ASP A 66 3.82 2.16 -7.07
N GLU A 67 3.80 3.32 -7.73
CA GLU A 67 4.88 3.76 -8.63
C GLU A 67 6.14 4.22 -7.86
N HIS A 68 5.96 4.68 -6.61
CA HIS A 68 7.04 5.11 -5.72
C HIS A 68 7.51 3.97 -4.81
N HIS A 69 8.79 4.00 -4.47
CA HIS A 69 9.39 3.04 -3.53
C HIS A 69 9.17 3.43 -2.06
N ASP A 70 8.86 4.69 -1.79
CA ASP A 70 8.68 5.30 -0.46
C ASP A 70 9.88 5.11 0.47
N MET A 71 11.07 5.38 -0.09
CA MET A 71 12.39 5.20 0.53
C MET A 71 13.18 6.50 0.71
N MET A 72 12.55 7.66 0.48
CA MET A 72 13.21 8.97 0.45
C MET A 72 13.88 9.37 1.77
N ASP A 73 15.01 10.08 1.67
CA ASP A 73 15.64 10.96 2.67
C ASP A 73 16.11 10.44 4.05
N GLN A 74 15.95 9.15 4.39
CA GLN A 74 16.40 8.53 5.66
C GLN A 74 16.09 9.32 6.96
N LYS A 75 15.19 10.32 6.89
CA LYS A 75 14.92 11.21 8.01
C LYS A 75 14.32 10.41 9.16
N ARG A 76 14.60 10.88 10.37
CA ARG A 76 14.13 10.25 11.61
C ARG A 76 12.61 10.12 11.68
N ASN A 77 11.88 11.05 11.07
CA ASN A 77 10.42 11.07 11.10
C ASN A 77 9.86 10.45 9.83
N THR A 78 8.84 9.61 10.01
CA THR A 78 8.07 9.01 8.93
C THR A 78 7.21 10.06 8.22
N ASN A 79 7.20 10.03 6.89
CA ASN A 79 6.34 10.83 6.03
C ASN A 79 5.91 9.98 4.81
N ILE A 80 5.17 10.60 3.87
CA ILE A 80 4.65 9.92 2.68
C ILE A 80 5.75 9.27 1.85
N ALA A 81 6.90 9.91 1.70
CA ALA A 81 7.95 9.47 0.80
C ALA A 81 8.94 8.48 1.44
N ASN A 82 8.82 8.15 2.73
CA ASN A 82 9.83 7.35 3.43
C ASN A 82 9.28 6.27 4.37
N PHE A 83 7.97 6.01 4.37
CA PHE A 83 7.40 5.07 5.33
C PHE A 83 7.83 3.62 5.08
N MET A 84 8.14 3.24 3.84
CA MET A 84 8.65 1.90 3.56
C MET A 84 10.08 1.72 4.11
N TYR A 85 10.90 2.77 4.07
CA TYR A 85 12.20 2.78 4.77
C TYR A 85 12.02 2.50 6.26
N HIS A 86 11.09 3.20 6.93
CA HIS A 86 10.80 2.99 8.34
C HIS A 86 10.23 1.60 8.64
N ALA A 87 9.34 1.07 7.79
CA ALA A 87 8.82 -0.29 7.91
C ALA A 87 9.95 -1.32 7.94
N MET A 88 10.94 -1.17 7.07
CA MET A 88 12.03 -2.12 6.93
C MET A 88 13.15 -1.98 7.95
N ARG A 89 13.35 -0.77 8.49
CA ARG A 89 14.16 -0.55 9.69
C ARG A 89 13.53 -1.20 10.92
N THR A 90 12.20 -1.10 11.03
CA THR A 90 11.43 -1.63 12.17
C THR A 90 11.37 -3.15 12.14
N TRP A 91 11.07 -3.74 10.99
CA TRP A 91 10.95 -5.19 10.82
C TRP A 91 12.13 -5.72 10.01
N LYS A 92 13.25 -5.97 10.69
CA LYS A 92 14.55 -6.30 10.07
C LYS A 92 14.56 -7.55 9.18
N SER A 93 13.62 -8.47 9.40
CA SER A 93 13.46 -9.68 8.58
C SER A 93 12.43 -9.53 7.45
N SER A 94 11.73 -8.38 7.36
CA SER A 94 10.70 -8.18 6.35
C SER A 94 11.32 -8.02 4.97
N ARG A 95 10.71 -8.64 3.98
CA ARG A 95 11.00 -8.44 2.55
C ARG A 95 9.90 -7.59 1.95
N VAL A 96 10.24 -6.74 0.98
CA VAL A 96 9.26 -5.93 0.24
C VAL A 96 9.29 -6.36 -1.22
N HIS A 97 8.12 -6.56 -1.79
CA HIS A 97 7.93 -6.72 -3.22
C HIS A 97 7.17 -5.52 -3.76
N TRP A 98 7.84 -4.70 -4.55
CA TRP A 98 7.23 -3.56 -5.21
C TRP A 98 6.51 -4.00 -6.48
N MET A 99 5.20 -3.87 -6.44
CA MET A 99 4.28 -4.29 -7.46
C MET A 99 4.03 -3.16 -8.46
N VAL A 100 4.98 -2.98 -9.36
CA VAL A 100 4.98 -1.86 -10.31
C VAL A 100 5.37 -2.32 -11.71
N HIS A 101 4.73 -1.73 -12.72
CA HIS A 101 5.05 -1.89 -14.15
C HIS A 101 6.14 -0.91 -14.60
N HIS A 102 6.03 0.36 -14.20
CA HIS A 102 6.95 1.44 -14.53
C HIS A 102 7.28 2.19 -13.26
N GLN A 103 8.45 1.91 -12.68
CA GLN A 103 8.93 2.62 -11.50
C GLN A 103 9.41 4.02 -11.87
N ILE A 104 9.13 5.00 -11.02
CA ILE A 104 9.59 6.39 -11.21
C ILE A 104 10.80 6.73 -10.36
N ASP A 105 11.08 5.92 -9.34
CA ASP A 105 12.27 6.02 -8.51
C ASP A 105 12.86 4.63 -8.19
N SER A 106 13.92 4.60 -7.39
CA SER A 106 14.50 3.38 -6.84
C SER A 106 15.21 3.65 -5.51
N PRO A 107 15.47 2.63 -4.67
CA PRO A 107 16.17 2.82 -3.40
C PRO A 107 17.58 3.38 -3.59
N GLU A 108 18.25 3.08 -4.70
CA GLU A 108 19.57 3.61 -5.05
C GLU A 108 19.59 5.14 -5.18
N MET A 109 18.46 5.75 -5.54
CA MET A 109 18.35 7.20 -5.67
C MET A 109 18.30 7.92 -4.32
N TRP A 110 17.83 7.22 -3.28
CA TRP A 110 17.43 7.85 -2.02
C TRP A 110 18.25 7.41 -0.81
N LEU A 111 18.79 6.19 -0.83
CA LEU A 111 19.46 5.59 0.30
C LEU A 111 20.99 5.72 0.16
N GLY A 112 21.65 6.09 1.26
CA GLY A 112 23.09 5.94 1.41
C GLY A 112 23.55 4.49 1.27
N ASP A 113 24.80 4.30 0.87
CA ASP A 113 25.36 3.00 0.48
C ASP A 113 25.23 1.93 1.58
N ASP A 114 25.44 2.30 2.83
CA ASP A 114 25.35 1.42 4.01
C ASP A 114 23.93 0.88 4.21
N VAL A 115 22.94 1.75 4.08
CA VAL A 115 21.52 1.37 4.17
C VAL A 115 21.13 0.56 2.94
N ARG A 116 21.57 0.96 1.74
CA ARG A 116 21.29 0.21 0.52
C ARG A 116 21.83 -1.22 0.62
N GLU A 117 23.04 -1.41 1.13
CA GLU A 117 23.62 -2.75 1.32
C GLU A 117 22.75 -3.59 2.26
N LEU A 118 22.36 -3.03 3.41
CA LEU A 118 21.47 -3.67 4.40
C LEU A 118 20.13 -4.10 3.78
N PHE A 119 19.68 -3.36 2.79
CA PHE A 119 18.36 -3.45 2.20
C PHE A 119 18.34 -4.34 0.95
N SER A 120 19.39 -4.30 0.12
CA SER A 120 19.49 -4.93 -1.21
C SER A 120 18.90 -6.35 -1.34
N GLN A 121 19.13 -7.24 -0.37
CA GLN A 121 18.67 -8.63 -0.41
C GLN A 121 17.18 -8.81 -0.02
N ARG A 122 16.55 -7.74 0.44
CA ARG A 122 15.19 -7.75 1.01
C ARG A 122 14.16 -7.15 0.07
N PHE A 123 14.54 -6.79 -1.15
CA PHE A 123 13.63 -6.21 -2.13
C PHE A 123 13.57 -7.02 -3.41
N THR A 124 12.40 -7.03 -4.01
CA THR A 124 12.21 -7.40 -5.39
C THR A 124 11.21 -6.43 -6.03
N VAL A 125 11.35 -6.23 -7.33
CA VAL A 125 10.43 -5.42 -8.13
C VAL A 125 9.78 -6.33 -9.16
N GLY A 126 8.50 -6.14 -9.43
CA GLY A 126 7.82 -6.80 -10.53
C GLY A 126 6.31 -6.58 -10.48
N SER A 127 5.67 -6.51 -11.64
CA SER A 127 4.24 -6.23 -11.71
C SER A 127 3.34 -7.39 -11.26
N ASN A 128 3.86 -8.60 -11.10
CA ASN A 128 3.03 -9.77 -10.79
C ASN A 128 3.10 -10.14 -9.31
N CYS A 129 2.02 -10.72 -8.76
CA CYS A 129 2.08 -11.30 -7.43
C CYS A 129 3.19 -12.38 -7.40
N PRO A 130 4.17 -12.27 -6.49
CA PRO A 130 5.34 -13.13 -6.52
C PRO A 130 4.97 -14.57 -6.15
N HIS A 131 5.41 -15.53 -6.97
CA HIS A 131 5.13 -16.93 -6.76
C HIS A 131 5.77 -17.44 -5.46
N GLY A 132 5.03 -18.23 -4.67
CA GLY A 132 5.50 -18.77 -3.40
C GLY A 132 5.48 -17.80 -2.21
N TRP A 133 5.09 -16.53 -2.41
CA TRP A 133 4.87 -15.62 -1.29
C TRP A 133 3.56 -15.96 -0.55
N PRO A 134 3.50 -15.73 0.77
CA PRO A 134 2.27 -15.94 1.53
C PRO A 134 1.15 -15.01 1.05
N LYS A 135 -0.09 -15.48 1.18
CA LYS A 135 -1.26 -14.60 1.03
C LYS A 135 -1.26 -13.56 2.15
N PRO A 136 -1.78 -12.34 1.90
CA PRO A 136 -1.82 -11.30 2.90
C PRO A 136 -2.67 -11.73 4.11
N ASP A 137 -2.22 -11.34 5.29
CA ASP A 137 -3.03 -11.34 6.52
C ASP A 137 -3.80 -10.03 6.66
N ILE A 138 -3.31 -8.99 6.00
CA ILE A 138 -3.90 -7.66 6.01
C ILE A 138 -3.76 -7.02 4.63
N VAL A 139 -4.85 -6.37 4.21
CA VAL A 139 -4.89 -5.51 3.03
C VAL A 139 -5.13 -4.09 3.50
N SER A 140 -4.26 -3.16 3.13
CA SER A 140 -4.45 -1.72 3.32
C SER A 140 -4.60 -1.04 1.97
N GLU A 141 -5.47 -0.05 1.93
CA GLU A 141 -5.61 0.83 0.76
C GLU A 141 -5.37 2.27 1.18
N PHE A 142 -4.75 3.03 0.30
CA PHE A 142 -4.59 4.46 0.42
C PHE A 142 -5.23 5.16 -0.78
N THR A 143 -5.84 6.31 -0.50
CA THR A 143 -6.33 7.21 -1.53
C THR A 143 -5.81 8.61 -1.21
N SER A 144 -5.11 9.26 -2.12
CA SER A 144 -4.94 10.71 -2.03
C SER A 144 -6.12 11.40 -2.68
N ARG A 145 -6.36 12.65 -2.29
CA ARG A 145 -7.20 13.54 -3.09
C ARG A 145 -6.29 14.21 -4.11
N ASN A 146 -6.75 14.26 -5.37
CA ASN A 146 -6.17 15.01 -6.49
C ASN A 146 -5.09 14.33 -7.34
N PHE A 147 -4.67 13.10 -7.07
CA PHE A 147 -3.72 12.38 -7.94
C PHE A 147 -4.43 11.48 -8.95
N VAL A 148 -5.58 10.91 -8.59
CA VAL A 148 -6.51 10.27 -9.53
C VAL A 148 -7.72 11.15 -9.80
N SER A 149 -8.23 11.08 -11.03
CA SER A 149 -9.50 11.73 -11.36
C SER A 149 -10.62 11.20 -10.46
N ASN A 150 -11.52 12.08 -10.02
CA ASN A 150 -12.67 11.68 -9.18
C ASN A 150 -13.46 10.53 -9.81
N LYS A 151 -13.62 10.52 -11.14
CA LYS A 151 -14.31 9.45 -11.87
C LYS A 151 -13.59 8.10 -11.71
N LEU A 152 -12.27 8.07 -11.86
CA LEU A 152 -11.48 6.85 -11.68
C LEU A 152 -11.52 6.37 -10.23
N LEU A 153 -11.29 7.27 -9.27
CA LEU A 153 -11.34 6.94 -7.84
C LEU A 153 -12.70 6.30 -7.47
N GLN A 154 -13.81 6.86 -7.95
CA GLN A 154 -15.14 6.30 -7.68
C GLN A 154 -15.31 4.88 -8.24
N ARG A 155 -14.77 4.58 -9.43
CA ARG A 155 -14.81 3.25 -10.05
C ARG A 155 -13.95 2.23 -9.29
N LEU A 156 -12.75 2.65 -8.86
CA LEU A 156 -11.86 1.83 -8.04
C LEU A 156 -12.50 1.51 -6.68
N LEU A 157 -13.03 2.52 -6.01
CA LEU A 157 -13.73 2.35 -4.75
C LEU A 157 -14.96 1.44 -4.88
N GLU A 158 -15.72 1.55 -5.98
CA GLU A 158 -16.84 0.65 -6.26
C GLU A 158 -16.39 -0.80 -6.41
N THR A 159 -15.24 -1.02 -7.07
CA THR A 159 -14.62 -2.36 -7.18
C THR A 159 -14.19 -2.88 -5.81
N ALA A 160 -13.56 -2.04 -5.00
CA ALA A 160 -13.10 -2.39 -3.66
C ALA A 160 -14.24 -2.67 -2.67
N LYS A 161 -15.47 -2.15 -2.89
CA LYS A 161 -16.62 -2.32 -1.98
C LYS A 161 -16.93 -3.77 -1.64
N GLU A 162 -16.72 -4.69 -2.57
CA GLU A 162 -16.98 -6.13 -2.36
C GLU A 162 -16.05 -6.72 -1.30
N PHE A 163 -14.89 -6.12 -1.09
CA PHE A 163 -13.87 -6.53 -0.13
C PHE A 163 -13.91 -5.71 1.16
N MET A 164 -14.79 -4.72 1.25
CA MET A 164 -14.97 -3.87 2.44
C MET A 164 -15.96 -4.48 3.44
N THR A 165 -15.79 -4.14 4.71
CA THR A 165 -16.84 -4.34 5.72
C THR A 165 -18.01 -3.37 5.51
N THR A 166 -19.18 -3.70 6.04
CA THR A 166 -20.34 -2.79 6.03
C THR A 166 -20.00 -1.42 6.63
N LYS A 167 -19.23 -1.38 7.71
CA LYS A 167 -18.80 -0.11 8.34
C LYS A 167 -17.99 0.76 7.36
N GLN A 168 -17.00 0.18 6.69
CA GLN A 168 -16.17 0.89 5.72
C GLN A 168 -16.99 1.42 4.54
N ARG A 169 -17.94 0.63 4.03
CA ARG A 169 -18.86 1.07 2.96
C ARG A 169 -19.66 2.30 3.38
N THR A 170 -20.23 2.30 4.59
CA THR A 170 -20.97 3.45 5.12
C THR A 170 -20.09 4.67 5.35
N GLU A 171 -18.85 4.51 5.83
CA GLU A 171 -17.91 5.62 6.01
C GLU A 171 -17.52 6.25 4.66
N MET A 172 -17.32 5.42 3.64
CA MET A 172 -17.00 5.87 2.29
C MET A 172 -18.18 6.62 1.64
N GLU A 173 -19.42 6.16 1.81
CA GLU A 173 -20.60 6.85 1.30
C GLU A 173 -20.74 8.26 1.90
N LYS A 174 -20.43 8.41 3.19
CA LYS A 174 -20.38 9.73 3.84
C LYS A 174 -19.31 10.64 3.25
N LEU A 175 -18.17 10.08 2.82
CA LEU A 175 -17.13 10.82 2.10
C LEU A 175 -17.64 11.32 0.75
N LYS A 176 -18.33 10.46 -0.04
CA LYS A 176 -18.92 10.83 -1.35
C LYS A 176 -19.89 12.02 -1.22
N CYS A 177 -20.78 11.99 -0.22
CA CYS A 177 -21.75 13.08 0.02
C CYS A 177 -21.13 14.41 0.45
N ARG A 178 -19.94 14.40 1.06
CA ARG A 178 -19.23 15.63 1.43
C ARG A 178 -18.56 16.27 0.22
N THR A 179 -17.96 15.48 -0.66
CA THR A 179 -17.29 15.97 -1.86
C THR A 179 -18.27 16.49 -2.92
N SER A 180 -19.50 15.98 -2.99
CA SER A 180 -20.52 16.45 -3.93
C SER A 180 -21.20 17.77 -3.52
N ARG A 181 -20.89 18.31 -2.33
CA ARG A 181 -21.44 19.59 -1.84
C ARG A 181 -20.41 20.74 -1.88
N SER A 182 -19.20 20.47 -2.38
CA SER A 182 -18.07 21.41 -2.40
C SER A 182 -17.61 21.76 -3.82
N GLY A 183 -18.37 21.36 -4.84
CA GLY A 183 -18.14 21.66 -6.25
C GLY A 183 -19.27 22.49 -6.82
#